data_AF-A0A9W8CPH3-F1
#
_entry.id   AF-A0A9W8CPH3-F1
#
_cell.length_a   1.000
_cell.length_b   1.000
_cell.length_c   1.000
_cell.angle_alpha   90.00
_cell.angle_beta   90.00
_cell.angle_gamma   90.00
#
_symmetry.space_group_name_H-M   'P 1'
#
loop_
_entity.id
_entity.type
_entity.pdbx_description
1 polymer ?
#
loop_
_entity_poly.entity_id
_entity_poly.type
_entity_poly.pdbx_seq_one_letter_code
_entity_poly.pdbx_strand_id
1 'polypeptide(L)'
;QWPLRDKDMREVYNHLVLERTVRLPYSPDTPFVLNATTQAIVVRCDSSSKIVTRVSPSVHTLPDYVPPSNSDTRTSAVTPAAFHSVGSLHARHKRPNVVFLMLDAVSRRHFFRRLPKSANVLRSLERPGAHRLLELFRYHSVGFSTKNNTRAMYTGDILPIRRNPLPIWAYFRDRGYITARVETECDDWVKENVGSNFDDQDFAVSNRSLDYELASPFCMPEYFPNVGNPFGNFKGPFSIIARCLYGRYVHEWAFDHLTQLRLELRSPSNSRSHRNKPYMISATFMEGHEGSGEVLNTADDALSEFLESMRDKGELEDTVLVVAADHGLHMGLNFAYTQNGRIEHQNPFMAISVPEWLYQFAEEYQRDHGSEHISPFAANAQRLTTP
;
A
#
# COMPACT_ATOMS: atom_id res chain seq x y z
N GLN A 1 9.83 -14.28 10.08
CA GLN A 1 8.38 -14.02 10.19
C GLN A 1 8.08 -13.53 11.59
N TRP A 2 7.39 -12.40 11.73
CA TRP A 2 6.96 -11.86 13.02
C TRP A 2 5.69 -12.58 13.47
N PRO A 3 5.68 -13.33 14.58
CA PRO A 3 4.46 -13.91 15.13
C PRO A 3 3.49 -12.80 15.54
N LEU A 4 2.25 -12.90 15.07
CA LEU A 4 1.24 -11.83 15.13
C LEU A 4 0.70 -11.51 16.51
N ARG A 5 0.74 -12.48 17.42
CA ARG A 5 0.46 -12.25 18.85
C ARG A 5 1.43 -11.27 19.51
N ASP A 6 2.60 -11.08 18.88
CA ASP A 6 3.65 -10.16 19.32
C ASP A 6 3.64 -8.86 18.48
N LYS A 7 2.55 -8.58 17.74
CA LYS A 7 2.34 -7.28 17.11
C LYS A 7 1.31 -6.53 17.93
N ASP A 8 1.70 -5.38 18.44
CA ASP A 8 0.91 -4.57 19.35
C ASP A 8 1.02 -3.09 18.94
N MET A 9 0.15 -2.22 19.46
CA MET A 9 0.02 -0.85 18.98
C MET A 9 1.36 -0.09 19.07
N ARG A 10 1.80 0.46 17.93
CA ARG A 10 2.82 1.52 17.80
C ARG A 10 4.10 1.30 18.62
N GLU A 11 4.13 1.76 19.87
CA GLU A 11 5.29 1.68 20.76
C GLU A 11 5.70 0.23 21.04
N VAL A 12 4.74 -0.67 21.19
CA VAL A 12 5.04 -2.07 21.51
C VAL A 12 5.60 -2.81 20.29
N TYR A 13 5.10 -2.54 19.08
CA TYR A 13 5.69 -3.07 17.85
C TYR A 13 7.14 -2.60 17.69
N ASN A 14 7.43 -1.32 17.94
CA ASN A 14 8.79 -0.79 17.93
C ASN A 14 9.73 -1.55 18.87
N HIS A 15 9.35 -1.66 20.15
CA HIS A 15 10.18 -2.32 21.16
C HIS A 15 10.44 -3.79 20.80
N LEU A 16 9.41 -4.51 20.37
CA LEU A 16 9.55 -5.90 19.95
C LEU A 16 10.44 -6.03 18.71
N VAL A 17 10.40 -5.06 17.80
CA VAL A 17 11.32 -5.03 16.66
C VAL A 17 12.77 -4.91 17.10
N LEU A 18 13.04 -3.99 18.03
CA LEU A 18 14.38 -3.76 18.55
C LEU A 18 14.91 -4.94 19.38
N GLU A 19 14.07 -5.54 20.23
CA GLU A 19 14.44 -6.69 21.06
C GLU A 19 14.79 -7.92 20.23
N ARG A 20 14.08 -8.14 19.11
CA ARG A 20 14.30 -9.30 18.22
C ARG A 20 15.35 -9.06 17.15
N THR A 21 15.87 -7.83 17.04
CA THR A 21 16.94 -7.51 16.09
C THR A 21 18.25 -8.15 16.54
N VAL A 22 18.66 -9.19 15.82
CA VAL A 22 19.95 -9.87 16.07
C VAL A 22 21.09 -9.04 15.49
N ARG A 23 22.11 -8.76 16.31
CA ARG A 23 23.32 -8.01 15.91
C ARG A 23 24.49 -8.97 15.81
N LEU A 24 25.15 -8.99 14.66
CA LEU A 24 26.24 -9.92 14.38
C LEU A 24 27.43 -9.15 13.79
N PRO A 25 28.66 -9.36 14.29
CA PRO A 25 29.84 -8.76 13.69
C PRO A 25 30.12 -9.39 12.32
N TYR A 26 30.54 -8.57 11.36
CA TYR A 26 31.00 -9.05 10.07
C TYR A 26 32.48 -9.44 10.13
N SER A 27 32.82 -10.63 9.64
CA SER A 27 34.21 -11.08 9.46
C SER A 27 34.47 -11.36 7.98
N PRO A 28 35.58 -10.87 7.39
CA PRO A 28 35.93 -11.16 6.00
C PRO A 28 36.06 -12.66 5.69
N ASP A 29 36.45 -13.45 6.69
CA ASP A 29 36.73 -14.88 6.53
C ASP A 29 35.47 -15.77 6.62
N THR A 30 34.35 -15.20 7.10
CA THR A 30 33.11 -15.95 7.33
C THR A 30 31.92 -15.19 6.74
N PRO A 31 31.52 -15.46 5.47
CA PRO A 31 30.37 -14.80 4.87
C PRO A 31 29.09 -15.10 5.65
N PHE A 32 28.26 -14.06 5.83
CA PHE A 32 27.01 -14.19 6.58
C PHE A 32 25.95 -14.94 5.77
N VAL A 33 25.45 -16.06 6.31
CA VAL A 33 24.32 -16.78 5.73
C VAL A 33 23.04 -16.30 6.40
N LEU A 34 22.30 -15.45 5.68
CA LEU A 34 20.99 -14.98 6.12
C LEU A 34 19.99 -16.15 6.16
N ASN A 35 19.21 -16.25 7.24
CA ASN A 35 18.05 -17.15 7.28
C ASN A 35 17.15 -16.87 6.08
N ALA A 36 16.57 -17.87 5.44
CA ALA A 36 15.70 -17.74 4.25
C ALA A 36 14.48 -16.81 4.43
N THR A 37 14.14 -16.41 5.66
CA THR A 37 12.99 -15.54 5.97
C THR A 37 13.36 -14.10 6.34
N THR A 38 14.64 -13.75 6.45
CA THR A 38 15.09 -12.37 6.73
C THR A 38 14.68 -11.44 5.58
N GLN A 39 13.96 -10.34 5.82
CA GLN A 39 13.52 -9.45 4.72
C GLN A 39 14.40 -8.21 4.56
N ALA A 40 15.05 -7.79 5.64
CA ALA A 40 15.92 -6.64 5.63
C ALA A 40 17.06 -6.84 6.63
N ILE A 41 18.20 -6.21 6.34
CA ILE A 41 19.32 -6.07 7.26
C ILE A 41 19.79 -4.63 7.27
N VAL A 42 20.35 -4.20 8.40
CA VAL A 42 21.12 -2.97 8.49
C VAL A 42 22.60 -3.36 8.43
N VAL A 43 23.28 -2.91 7.39
CA VAL A 43 24.73 -3.09 7.22
C VAL A 43 25.41 -1.86 7.79
N ARG A 44 26.34 -2.05 8.73
CA ARG A 44 27.14 -0.98 9.33
C ARG A 44 28.61 -1.19 8.96
N CYS A 45 29.21 -0.19 8.31
CA CYS A 45 30.62 -0.17 7.93
C CYS A 45 31.25 1.10 8.50
N ASP A 46 32.05 0.97 9.54
CA ASP A 46 32.64 2.08 10.30
C ASP A 46 31.57 3.10 10.77
N SER A 47 31.62 4.32 10.23
CA SER A 47 30.67 5.42 10.50
C SER A 47 29.45 5.41 9.57
N SER A 48 29.43 4.55 8.56
CA SER A 48 28.35 4.46 7.57
C SER A 48 27.39 3.32 7.91
N SER A 49 26.11 3.52 7.63
CA SER A 49 25.08 2.49 7.74
C SER A 49 24.17 2.55 6.53
N LYS A 50 23.59 1.42 6.13
CA LYS A 50 22.56 1.35 5.10
C LYS A 50 21.62 0.17 5.33
N ILE A 51 20.40 0.27 4.82
CA ILE A 51 19.49 -0.88 4.76
C ILE A 51 19.75 -1.66 3.47
N VAL A 52 19.66 -2.98 3.56
CA VAL A 52 19.53 -3.86 2.40
C VAL A 52 18.25 -4.65 2.59
N THR A 53 17.27 -4.39 1.74
CA THR A 53 16.04 -5.18 1.65
C THR A 53 16.21 -6.31 0.65
N ARG A 54 15.43 -7.37 0.82
CA ARG A 54 15.28 -8.43 -0.18
C ARG A 54 13.85 -8.96 -0.17
N VAL A 55 13.40 -9.46 -1.32
CA VAL A 55 12.14 -10.18 -1.41
C VAL A 55 12.34 -11.55 -0.77
N SER A 56 11.68 -11.76 0.37
CA SER A 56 11.88 -12.95 1.19
C SER A 56 10.56 -13.33 1.88
N PRO A 57 10.14 -14.60 1.83
CA PRO A 57 10.81 -15.73 1.13
C PRO A 57 10.81 -15.55 -0.40
N SER A 58 11.68 -16.28 -1.11
CA SER A 58 11.75 -16.19 -2.57
C SER A 58 10.37 -16.48 -3.18
N VAL A 59 9.97 -15.70 -4.19
CA VAL A 59 8.71 -15.87 -4.93
C VAL A 59 8.56 -17.31 -5.45
N HIS A 60 9.67 -17.95 -5.85
CA HIS A 60 9.69 -19.33 -6.34
C HIS A 60 9.30 -20.37 -5.28
N THR A 61 9.50 -20.04 -4.02
CA THR A 61 9.33 -20.94 -2.86
C THR A 61 8.07 -20.66 -2.06
N LEU A 62 7.22 -19.73 -2.53
CA LEU A 62 5.97 -19.44 -1.85
C LEU A 62 5.07 -20.69 -1.84
N PRO A 63 4.55 -21.08 -0.66
CA PRO A 63 3.59 -22.18 -0.59
C PRO A 63 2.27 -21.76 -1.23
N ASP A 64 1.53 -22.73 -1.75
CA ASP A 64 0.14 -22.48 -2.14
C ASP A 64 -0.70 -22.18 -0.89
N TYR A 65 -1.46 -21.11 -0.97
CA TYR A 65 -2.29 -20.63 0.12
C TYR A 65 -3.74 -21.13 -0.03
N VAL A 66 -4.26 -21.74 1.03
CA VAL A 66 -5.67 -22.14 1.13
C VAL A 66 -6.29 -21.37 2.28
N PRO A 67 -7.36 -20.57 2.04
CA PRO A 67 -8.00 -19.82 3.11
C PRO A 67 -8.64 -20.77 4.13
N PRO A 68 -8.55 -20.46 5.44
CA PRO A 68 -9.28 -21.18 6.47
C PRO A 68 -10.79 -21.15 6.20
N SER A 69 -11.46 -22.30 6.32
CA SER A 69 -12.88 -22.44 5.96
C SER A 69 -13.80 -21.50 6.73
N ASN A 70 -13.47 -21.17 7.98
CA ASN A 70 -14.23 -20.26 8.83
C ASN A 70 -14.08 -18.77 8.47
N SER A 71 -13.14 -18.42 7.59
CA SER A 71 -12.84 -17.03 7.20
C SER A 71 -12.63 -16.88 5.69
N ASP A 72 -13.12 -17.84 4.89
CA ASP A 72 -12.96 -17.85 3.44
C ASP A 72 -13.89 -16.84 2.78
N THR A 73 -13.31 -15.74 2.28
CA THR A 73 -14.04 -14.63 1.67
C THR A 73 -14.57 -14.94 0.27
N ARG A 74 -14.28 -16.12 -0.29
CA ARG A 74 -14.84 -16.54 -1.60
C ARG A 74 -16.33 -16.86 -1.53
N THR A 75 -16.82 -17.21 -0.35
CA THR A 75 -18.23 -17.61 -0.12
C THR A 75 -19.19 -16.43 -0.02
N SER A 76 -18.68 -15.21 0.17
CA SER A 76 -19.47 -13.98 0.28
C SER A 76 -19.91 -13.48 -1.10
N ALA A 77 -20.99 -14.07 -1.62
CA ALA A 77 -21.99 -13.48 -2.54
C ALA A 77 -21.53 -12.62 -3.73
N VAL A 78 -20.45 -12.98 -4.43
CA VAL A 78 -20.35 -12.70 -5.86
C VAL A 78 -20.18 -14.04 -6.55
N THR A 79 -21.30 -14.58 -7.03
CA THR A 79 -21.29 -15.86 -7.74
C THR A 79 -20.41 -15.73 -8.99
N PRO A 80 -19.50 -16.68 -9.26
CA PRO A 80 -18.71 -16.71 -10.49
C PRO A 80 -19.57 -16.60 -11.76
N ALA A 81 -20.84 -17.04 -11.67
CA ALA A 81 -21.85 -16.95 -12.71
C ALA A 81 -22.04 -15.52 -13.28
N ALA A 82 -21.88 -14.47 -12.46
CA ALA A 82 -21.96 -13.09 -12.92
C ALA A 82 -20.82 -12.72 -13.88
N PHE A 83 -19.61 -13.29 -13.70
CA PHE A 83 -18.47 -13.07 -14.59
C PHE A 83 -18.46 -14.01 -15.81
N HIS A 84 -19.27 -15.06 -15.81
CA HIS A 84 -19.34 -16.03 -16.91
C HIS A 84 -20.25 -15.58 -18.07
N SER A 85 -21.24 -14.70 -17.85
CA SER A 85 -22.17 -14.24 -18.90
C SER A 85 -21.52 -13.31 -19.94
N VAL A 86 -20.48 -12.55 -19.55
CA VAL A 86 -19.76 -11.59 -20.42
C VAL A 86 -18.55 -12.25 -21.13
N GLY A 87 -18.28 -13.53 -20.86
CA GLY A 87 -17.07 -14.25 -21.25
C GLY A 87 -16.91 -14.60 -22.74
N SER A 88 -17.83 -14.22 -23.63
CA SER A 88 -17.77 -14.61 -25.05
C SER A 88 -17.01 -13.63 -25.95
N LEU A 89 -16.77 -12.38 -25.52
CA LEU A 89 -16.16 -11.33 -26.36
C LEU A 89 -14.68 -11.03 -26.01
N HIS A 90 -14.30 -11.15 -24.73
CA HIS A 90 -12.94 -10.85 -24.28
C HIS A 90 -12.19 -12.14 -23.96
N ALA A 91 -11.61 -12.74 -25.00
CA ALA A 91 -10.81 -13.95 -24.88
C ALA A 91 -9.62 -13.72 -23.92
N ARG A 92 -9.73 -14.33 -22.73
CA ARG A 92 -8.81 -14.43 -21.58
C ARG A 92 -9.23 -13.56 -20.39
N HIS A 93 -9.86 -14.23 -19.42
CA HIS A 93 -9.95 -13.89 -18.00
C HIS A 93 -8.58 -13.55 -17.38
N LYS A 94 -7.97 -12.43 -17.75
CA LYS A 94 -6.75 -11.96 -17.08
C LYS A 94 -7.18 -11.28 -15.79
N ARG A 95 -6.81 -11.84 -14.65
CA ARG A 95 -6.90 -11.15 -13.36
C ARG A 95 -5.84 -10.04 -13.38
N PRO A 96 -6.20 -8.76 -13.18
CA PRO A 96 -5.22 -7.70 -13.18
C PRO A 96 -4.33 -7.82 -11.95
N ASN A 97 -3.09 -7.37 -12.05
CA ASN A 97 -2.33 -7.02 -10.85
C ASN A 97 -2.91 -5.74 -10.23
N VAL A 98 -2.67 -5.50 -8.95
CA VAL A 98 -3.09 -4.29 -8.25
C VAL A 98 -1.91 -3.70 -7.49
N VAL A 99 -1.63 -2.42 -7.69
CA VAL A 99 -0.69 -1.64 -6.90
C VAL A 99 -1.45 -0.47 -6.31
N PHE A 100 -1.50 -0.39 -4.99
CA PHE A 100 -2.22 0.64 -4.25
C PHE A 100 -1.22 1.45 -3.42
N LEU A 101 -0.96 2.69 -3.84
CA LEU A 101 -0.10 3.64 -3.13
C LEU A 101 -0.98 4.61 -2.35
N MET A 102 -0.87 4.56 -1.03
CA MET A 102 -1.52 5.46 -0.08
C MET A 102 -0.57 6.56 0.36
N LEU A 103 -0.96 7.81 0.20
CA LEU A 103 -0.27 8.98 0.72
C LEU A 103 -1.07 9.56 1.89
N ASP A 104 -0.57 9.43 3.11
CA ASP A 104 -1.28 9.95 4.28
C ASP A 104 -1.37 11.50 4.23
N ALA A 105 -2.57 12.02 4.48
CA ALA A 105 -2.85 13.45 4.63
C ALA A 105 -2.57 14.34 3.40
N VAL A 106 -2.65 13.82 2.18
CA VAL A 106 -2.42 14.59 0.95
C VAL A 106 -3.71 15.04 0.28
N SER A 107 -3.99 16.35 0.31
CA SER A 107 -5.12 16.92 -0.45
C SER A 107 -4.83 16.90 -1.95
N ARG A 108 -5.87 16.93 -2.79
CA ARG A 108 -5.70 17.06 -4.25
C ARG A 108 -4.84 18.24 -4.63
N ARG A 109 -5.09 19.43 -4.06
CA ARG A 109 -4.31 20.64 -4.35
C ARG A 109 -2.88 20.53 -3.83
N HIS A 110 -2.69 19.91 -2.68
CA HIS A 110 -1.38 19.70 -2.07
C HIS A 110 -0.50 18.78 -2.92
N PHE A 111 -1.06 17.69 -3.47
CA PHE A 111 -0.39 16.80 -4.42
C PHE A 111 0.19 17.59 -5.60
N PHE A 112 -0.62 18.36 -6.33
CA PHE A 112 -0.13 19.13 -7.48
C PHE A 112 0.84 20.26 -7.12
N ARG A 113 0.79 20.77 -5.88
CA ARG A 113 1.70 21.84 -5.42
C ARG A 113 3.06 21.29 -4.98
N ARG A 114 3.11 20.10 -4.37
CA ARG A 114 4.33 19.55 -3.76
C ARG A 114 4.94 18.38 -4.51
N LEU A 115 4.21 17.76 -5.42
CA LEU A 115 4.67 16.65 -6.24
C LEU A 115 4.59 16.97 -7.75
N PRO A 116 5.17 18.08 -8.24
CA PRO A 116 5.04 18.48 -9.63
C PRO A 116 5.62 17.47 -10.63
N LYS A 117 6.74 16.78 -10.32
CA LYS A 117 7.30 15.75 -11.20
C LYS A 117 6.38 14.54 -11.27
N SER A 118 5.91 14.06 -10.12
CA SER A 118 4.96 12.95 -10.02
C SER A 118 3.65 13.27 -10.73
N ALA A 119 3.14 14.50 -10.60
CA ALA A 119 1.95 14.95 -11.31
C ALA A 119 2.14 14.99 -12.84
N ASN A 120 3.33 15.37 -13.32
CA ASN A 120 3.65 15.34 -14.74
C ASN A 120 3.73 13.90 -15.27
N VAL A 121 4.40 13.00 -14.55
CA VAL A 121 4.44 11.58 -14.92
C VAL A 121 3.05 10.96 -14.86
N LEU A 122 2.25 11.27 -13.84
CA LEU A 122 0.88 10.77 -13.73
C LEU A 122 0.04 11.10 -14.97
N ARG A 123 0.11 12.33 -15.48
CA ARG A 123 -0.60 12.73 -16.72
C ARG A 123 -0.17 11.91 -17.94
N SER A 124 1.09 11.49 -17.98
CA SER A 124 1.63 10.66 -19.07
C SER A 124 1.19 9.19 -19.00
N LEU A 125 0.52 8.77 -17.92
CA LEU A 125 -0.04 7.43 -17.80
C LEU A 125 -1.34 7.27 -18.62
N GLU A 126 -1.93 8.33 -19.17
CA GLU A 126 -3.02 8.15 -20.14
C GLU A 126 -2.44 7.67 -21.48
N ARG A 127 -2.73 6.42 -21.86
CA ARG A 127 -2.31 5.86 -23.15
C ARG A 127 -3.48 5.15 -23.83
N PRO A 128 -4.21 5.85 -24.72
CA PRO A 128 -5.33 5.29 -25.47
C PRO A 128 -5.01 3.93 -26.10
N GLY A 129 -5.86 2.94 -25.85
CA GLY A 129 -5.71 1.56 -26.31
C GLY A 129 -4.84 0.65 -25.42
N ALA A 130 -4.13 1.17 -24.42
CA ALA A 130 -3.31 0.38 -23.50
C ALA A 130 -3.80 0.45 -22.05
N HIS A 131 -3.95 1.66 -21.51
CA HIS A 131 -4.45 1.92 -20.17
C HIS A 131 -5.07 3.33 -20.08
N ARG A 132 -6.05 3.49 -19.19
CA ARG A 132 -6.79 4.74 -18.96
C ARG A 132 -6.50 5.29 -17.57
N LEU A 133 -6.14 6.57 -17.51
CA LEU A 133 -5.99 7.33 -16.29
C LEU A 133 -7.31 8.03 -15.93
N LEU A 134 -7.73 7.85 -14.69
CA LEU A 134 -8.97 8.37 -14.16
C LEU A 134 -8.67 9.12 -12.87
N GLU A 135 -8.94 10.42 -12.87
CA GLU A 135 -8.84 11.25 -11.68
C GLU A 135 -10.21 11.41 -11.03
N LEU A 136 -10.29 11.16 -9.72
CA LEU A 136 -11.53 11.29 -8.97
C LEU A 136 -11.57 12.65 -8.29
N PHE A 137 -12.12 13.65 -9.00
CA PHE A 137 -12.11 15.05 -8.56
C PHE A 137 -12.97 15.31 -7.32
N ARG A 138 -14.00 14.48 -7.11
CA ARG A 138 -14.95 14.58 -5.99
C ARG A 138 -14.83 13.41 -5.01
N TYR A 139 -13.64 12.85 -4.92
CA TYR A 139 -13.29 11.92 -3.86
C TYR A 139 -13.16 12.65 -2.52
N HIS A 140 -13.84 12.15 -1.48
CA HIS A 140 -13.93 12.81 -0.17
C HIS A 140 -13.61 11.87 0.99
N SER A 141 -12.93 12.41 2.01
CA SER A 141 -12.72 11.73 3.28
C SER A 141 -14.06 11.50 4.00
N VAL A 142 -14.25 10.32 4.59
CA VAL A 142 -15.40 9.98 5.45
C VAL A 142 -15.12 10.17 6.95
N GLY A 143 -13.86 10.37 7.31
CA GLY A 143 -13.41 10.61 8.67
C GLY A 143 -12.45 11.79 8.78
N PHE A 144 -12.21 12.25 10.01
CA PHE A 144 -11.29 13.35 10.28
C PHE A 144 -9.82 12.96 10.07
N SER A 145 -9.45 11.73 10.41
CA SER A 145 -8.07 11.24 10.37
C SER A 145 -8.00 9.84 9.73
N THR A 146 -6.78 9.32 9.60
CA THR A 146 -6.43 8.06 8.95
C THR A 146 -7.29 6.89 9.35
N LYS A 147 -7.54 6.73 10.65
CA LYS A 147 -8.27 5.58 11.21
C LYS A 147 -9.60 5.29 10.48
N ASN A 148 -10.49 6.26 10.41
CA ASN A 148 -11.83 6.05 9.85
C ASN A 148 -11.80 5.95 8.32
N ASN A 149 -10.94 6.74 7.67
CA ASN A 149 -10.82 6.75 6.22
C ASN A 149 -10.23 5.43 5.70
N THR A 150 -9.16 4.95 6.32
CA THR A 150 -8.52 3.69 5.93
C THR A 150 -9.35 2.46 6.33
N ARG A 151 -10.13 2.50 7.41
CA ARG A 151 -11.13 1.47 7.71
C ARG A 151 -12.17 1.35 6.58
N ALA A 152 -12.78 2.46 6.17
CA ALA A 152 -13.71 2.47 5.05
C ALA A 152 -13.04 1.93 3.78
N MET A 153 -11.85 2.43 3.48
CA MET A 153 -11.11 2.04 2.28
C MET A 153 -10.76 0.56 2.21
N TYR A 154 -10.26 0.00 3.31
CA TYR A 154 -9.70 -1.34 3.31
C TYR A 154 -10.71 -2.40 3.72
N THR A 155 -11.83 -2.03 4.37
CA THR A 155 -12.84 -3.00 4.83
C THR A 155 -14.23 -2.75 4.24
N GLY A 156 -14.46 -1.61 3.61
CA GLY A 156 -15.79 -1.18 3.17
C GLY A 156 -16.67 -0.63 4.30
N ASP A 157 -16.14 -0.47 5.51
CA ASP A 157 -16.89 -0.01 6.69
C ASP A 157 -16.04 0.93 7.56
N ILE A 158 -16.63 2.05 8.01
CA ILE A 158 -15.98 3.02 8.90
C ILE A 158 -15.92 2.47 10.34
N LEU A 159 -16.98 1.75 10.75
CA LEU A 159 -17.14 1.20 12.08
C LEU A 159 -17.43 -0.30 11.92
N PRO A 160 -16.43 -1.13 11.59
CA PRO A 160 -16.66 -2.53 11.30
C PRO A 160 -17.38 -3.21 12.48
N ILE A 161 -18.67 -3.48 12.30
CA ILE A 161 -19.54 -4.11 13.32
C ILE A 161 -19.43 -5.64 13.24
N ARG A 162 -19.03 -6.15 12.07
CA ARG A 162 -18.85 -7.59 11.85
C ARG A 162 -17.71 -8.10 12.74
N ARG A 163 -17.89 -9.29 13.31
CA ARG A 163 -16.78 -10.05 13.91
C ARG A 163 -15.77 -10.39 12.82
N ASN A 164 -14.48 -10.35 13.16
CA ASN A 164 -13.37 -10.70 12.27
C ASN A 164 -13.38 -9.98 10.90
N PRO A 165 -13.48 -8.64 10.86
CA PRO A 165 -13.51 -7.89 9.62
C PRO A 165 -12.17 -8.02 8.90
N LEU A 166 -12.19 -8.58 7.69
CA LEU A 166 -10.99 -8.79 6.91
C LEU A 166 -10.71 -7.58 6.01
N PRO A 167 -9.45 -7.15 5.88
CA PRO A 167 -9.07 -6.11 4.94
C PRO A 167 -9.05 -6.63 3.50
N ILE A 168 -9.07 -5.72 2.53
CA ILE A 168 -9.22 -6.02 1.10
C ILE A 168 -8.14 -6.97 0.58
N TRP A 169 -6.90 -6.89 1.08
CA TRP A 169 -5.83 -7.82 0.68
C TRP A 169 -6.12 -9.26 1.08
N ALA A 170 -6.85 -9.53 2.16
CA ALA A 170 -7.30 -10.89 2.48
C ALA A 170 -8.25 -11.44 1.41
N TYR A 171 -9.14 -10.61 0.86
CA TYR A 171 -10.04 -11.01 -0.23
C TYR A 171 -9.29 -11.35 -1.52
N PHE A 172 -8.24 -10.58 -1.82
CA PHE A 172 -7.34 -10.86 -2.94
C PHE A 172 -6.58 -12.18 -2.72
N ARG A 173 -6.02 -12.39 -1.52
CA ARG A 173 -5.25 -13.60 -1.22
C ARG A 173 -6.09 -14.87 -1.33
N ASP A 174 -7.33 -14.83 -0.85
CA ASP A 174 -8.26 -15.98 -0.95
C ASP A 174 -8.58 -16.34 -2.40
N ARG A 175 -8.48 -15.37 -3.31
CA ARG A 175 -8.66 -15.53 -4.76
C ARG A 175 -7.34 -15.86 -5.49
N GLY A 176 -6.30 -16.22 -4.74
CA GLY A 176 -5.02 -16.71 -5.25
C GLY A 176 -4.06 -15.62 -5.72
N TYR A 177 -4.21 -14.40 -5.22
CA TYR A 177 -3.23 -13.33 -5.44
C TYR A 177 -2.06 -13.48 -4.47
N ILE A 178 -0.86 -13.14 -4.94
CA ILE A 178 0.26 -12.86 -4.05
C ILE A 178 0.02 -11.48 -3.44
N THR A 179 0.13 -11.37 -2.12
CA THR A 179 -0.26 -10.18 -1.38
C THR A 179 0.91 -9.58 -0.63
N ALA A 180 1.08 -8.26 -0.73
CA ALA A 180 2.18 -7.56 -0.10
C ALA A 180 1.74 -6.24 0.52
N ARG A 181 2.35 -5.88 1.65
CA ARG A 181 2.16 -4.59 2.31
C ARG A 181 3.48 -3.94 2.67
N VAL A 182 3.64 -2.66 2.36
CA VAL A 182 4.80 -1.84 2.73
C VAL A 182 4.28 -0.62 3.48
N GLU A 183 4.85 -0.33 4.64
CA GLU A 183 4.45 0.84 5.43
C GLU A 183 5.71 1.61 5.80
N THR A 184 5.76 2.92 5.55
CA THR A 184 6.87 3.78 5.98
C THR A 184 6.72 4.26 7.43
N GLU A 185 5.88 3.60 8.20
CA GLU A 185 5.68 3.81 9.64
C GLU A 185 5.96 2.49 10.37
N CYS A 186 6.39 2.58 11.63
CA CYS A 186 6.49 1.42 12.50
C CYS A 186 5.13 1.12 13.13
N ASP A 187 4.19 0.63 12.33
CA ASP A 187 2.87 0.20 12.81
C ASP A 187 2.42 -1.11 12.15
N ASP A 188 1.38 -1.72 12.70
CA ASP A 188 0.59 -2.75 12.03
C ASP A 188 -0.86 -2.27 11.95
N TRP A 189 -1.23 -1.79 10.76
CA TRP A 189 -2.56 -1.24 10.51
C TRP A 189 -3.69 -2.19 10.95
N VAL A 190 -3.54 -3.51 10.77
CA VAL A 190 -4.59 -4.48 11.09
C VAL A 190 -4.81 -4.54 12.59
N LYS A 191 -3.72 -4.58 13.36
CA LYS A 191 -3.79 -4.54 14.83
C LYS A 191 -4.46 -3.26 15.30
N GLU A 192 -4.01 -2.12 14.79
CA GLU A 192 -4.49 -0.81 15.22
C GLU A 192 -5.97 -0.58 14.87
N ASN A 193 -6.37 -0.96 13.66
CA ASN A 193 -7.65 -0.53 13.10
C ASN A 193 -8.76 -1.55 13.25
N VAL A 194 -8.46 -2.85 13.27
CA VAL A 194 -9.47 -3.90 13.35
C VAL A 194 -9.18 -4.96 14.39
N GLY A 195 -8.06 -4.87 15.12
CA GLY A 195 -7.63 -5.92 16.03
C GLY A 195 -8.59 -6.20 17.18
N SER A 196 -9.32 -5.20 17.67
CA SER A 196 -10.36 -5.37 18.70
C SER A 196 -11.55 -6.23 18.26
N ASN A 197 -11.69 -6.49 16.96
CA ASN A 197 -12.79 -7.26 16.40
C ASN A 197 -12.47 -8.75 16.22
N PHE A 198 -11.27 -9.17 16.61
CA PHE A 198 -10.79 -10.55 16.57
C PHE A 198 -10.58 -11.10 17.98
N ASP A 199 -10.79 -12.40 18.16
CA ASP A 199 -10.46 -13.08 19.42
C ASP A 199 -8.93 -13.22 19.55
N ASP A 200 -8.38 -13.13 20.77
CA ASP A 200 -6.93 -13.13 21.04
C ASP A 200 -6.18 -14.35 20.47
N GLN A 201 -6.86 -15.48 20.29
CA GLN A 201 -6.30 -16.70 19.70
C GLN A 201 -6.36 -16.72 18.16
N ASP A 202 -7.24 -15.93 17.55
CA ASP A 202 -7.47 -15.83 16.10
C ASP A 202 -6.65 -14.72 15.44
N PHE A 203 -5.91 -13.93 16.25
CA PHE A 203 -5.18 -12.75 15.80
C PHE A 203 -3.90 -13.12 15.01
N ALA A 204 -4.11 -13.71 13.84
CA ALA A 204 -3.12 -14.10 12.85
C ALA A 204 -3.41 -13.46 11.48
N VAL A 205 -4.04 -12.29 11.45
CA VAL A 205 -4.56 -11.68 10.22
C VAL A 205 -3.46 -11.35 9.21
N SER A 206 -2.24 -10.92 9.60
CA SER A 206 -1.18 -10.65 8.62
C SER A 206 -0.65 -11.94 7.97
N ASN A 207 -0.42 -13.03 8.70
CA ASN A 207 -0.04 -14.34 8.14
C ASN A 207 -1.19 -14.97 7.35
N ARG A 208 -2.43 -14.60 7.68
CA ARG A 208 -3.66 -14.95 6.95
C ARG A 208 -3.85 -14.13 5.68
N SER A 209 -3.30 -12.92 5.58
CA SER A 209 -3.66 -11.96 4.52
C SER A 209 -2.50 -11.44 3.69
N LEU A 210 -1.24 -11.68 4.07
CA LEU A 210 -0.03 -11.21 3.39
C LEU A 210 0.99 -12.33 3.16
N ASP A 211 1.62 -12.33 2.00
CA ASP A 211 2.82 -13.11 1.68
C ASP A 211 4.10 -12.31 1.98
N TYR A 212 4.03 -10.99 1.76
CA TYR A 212 5.13 -10.06 2.00
C TYR A 212 4.69 -8.88 2.88
N GLU A 213 5.58 -8.47 3.78
CA GLU A 213 5.39 -7.31 4.65
C GLU A 213 6.73 -6.62 4.86
N LEU A 214 6.77 -5.30 4.66
CA LEU A 214 7.93 -4.46 4.98
C LEU A 214 7.50 -3.26 5.84
N ALA A 215 7.63 -3.42 7.16
CA ALA A 215 7.45 -2.35 8.15
C ALA A 215 8.64 -2.25 9.13
N SER A 216 9.21 -3.41 9.52
CA SER A 216 10.24 -3.48 10.56
C SER A 216 11.49 -2.58 10.38
N PRO A 217 12.05 -2.29 9.18
CA PRO A 217 13.19 -1.37 9.09
C PRO A 217 12.84 0.05 9.56
N PHE A 218 11.59 0.44 9.44
CA PHE A 218 11.09 1.75 9.82
C PHE A 218 10.84 1.88 11.33
N CYS A 219 11.08 0.82 12.09
CA CYS A 219 11.12 0.84 13.56
C CYS A 219 12.51 1.20 14.11
N MET A 220 13.52 1.42 13.27
CA MET A 220 14.87 1.66 13.76
C MET A 220 14.99 3.04 14.46
N PRO A 221 15.78 3.16 15.57
CA PRO A 221 15.78 4.35 16.43
C PRO A 221 16.26 5.65 15.76
N GLU A 222 16.94 5.53 14.62
CA GLU A 222 17.34 6.69 13.81
C GLU A 222 16.12 7.42 13.24
N TYR A 223 15.11 6.67 12.78
CA TYR A 223 13.86 7.23 12.27
C TYR A 223 12.78 7.27 13.35
N PHE A 224 12.49 6.15 14.00
CA PHE A 224 11.42 6.00 15.00
C PHE A 224 12.02 5.89 16.41
N PRO A 225 12.05 6.99 17.20
CA PRO A 225 12.67 7.00 18.53
C PRO A 225 12.09 5.93 19.45
N ASN A 226 12.98 5.21 20.15
CA ASN A 226 12.60 4.21 21.15
C ASN A 226 12.49 4.79 22.57
N VAL A 227 12.68 6.11 22.72
CA VAL A 227 12.52 6.88 23.94
C VAL A 227 11.90 8.23 23.60
N GLY A 228 11.02 8.74 24.47
CA GLY A 228 10.30 9.99 24.24
C GLY A 228 9.08 9.81 23.33
N ASN A 229 8.69 10.88 22.63
CA ASN A 229 7.54 10.86 21.72
C ASN A 229 8.00 10.54 20.29
N PRO A 230 7.73 9.33 19.76
CA PRO A 230 8.09 8.99 18.38
C PRO A 230 7.23 9.73 17.34
N PHE A 231 6.14 10.34 17.75
CA PHE A 231 5.21 11.11 16.92
C PHE A 231 5.42 12.62 17.06
N GLY A 232 6.61 13.03 17.48
CA GLY A 232 6.97 14.42 17.65
C GLY A 232 7.22 15.16 16.33
N ASN A 233 7.18 16.49 16.39
CA ASN A 233 7.37 17.34 15.21
C ASN A 233 8.79 17.31 14.61
N PHE A 234 9.80 16.82 15.34
CA PHE A 234 11.20 16.94 14.91
C PHE A 234 11.90 15.61 14.66
N LYS A 235 11.21 14.49 14.90
CA LYS A 235 11.76 13.16 14.66
C LYS A 235 10.60 12.15 14.59
N GLY A 236 10.73 11.15 13.72
CA GLY A 236 9.70 10.14 13.52
C GLY A 236 8.79 10.39 12.32
N PRO A 237 7.77 9.54 12.16
CA PRO A 237 6.85 9.57 11.02
C PRO A 237 6.04 10.86 10.91
N PHE A 238 5.92 11.67 11.97
CA PHE A 238 5.12 12.90 11.96
C PHE A 238 5.99 14.18 11.94
N SER A 239 7.28 14.00 11.69
CA SER A 239 8.24 15.10 11.67
C SER A 239 7.93 16.10 10.56
N ILE A 240 8.04 17.39 10.88
CA ILE A 240 7.97 18.53 9.94
C ILE A 240 9.30 18.79 9.21
N ILE A 241 10.34 18.03 9.54
CA ILE A 241 11.62 18.02 8.82
C ILE A 241 11.81 16.73 8.05
N ALA A 242 12.72 16.77 7.07
CA ALA A 242 13.16 15.61 6.29
C ALA A 242 13.31 14.35 7.13
N ARG A 243 12.66 13.26 6.69
CA ARG A 243 12.64 11.98 7.39
C ARG A 243 13.66 11.07 6.75
N CYS A 244 14.75 10.86 7.47
CA CYS A 244 15.85 10.06 6.97
C CYS A 244 16.03 8.80 7.82
N LEU A 245 16.49 7.75 7.15
CA LEU A 245 16.91 6.51 7.76
C LEU A 245 18.19 6.06 7.09
N TYR A 246 19.29 6.10 7.84
CA TYR A 246 20.65 5.83 7.39
C TYR A 246 21.08 6.71 6.20
N GLY A 247 20.84 8.01 6.33
CA GLY A 247 21.28 9.03 5.36
C GLY A 247 20.48 9.12 4.05
N ARG A 248 19.39 8.34 3.92
CA ARG A 248 18.45 8.41 2.78
C ARG A 248 17.04 8.70 3.26
N TYR A 249 16.19 9.25 2.40
CA TYR A 249 14.78 9.46 2.75
C TYR A 249 14.07 8.12 3.00
N VAL A 250 13.13 8.11 3.95
CA VAL A 250 12.43 6.88 4.37
C VAL A 250 11.67 6.22 3.21
N HIS A 251 10.91 7.00 2.43
CA HIS A 251 10.15 6.49 1.28
C HIS A 251 11.02 5.85 0.19
N GLU A 252 12.27 6.27 0.03
CA GLU A 252 13.17 5.67 -0.97
C GLU A 252 13.39 4.19 -0.71
N TRP A 253 13.56 3.79 0.56
CA TRP A 253 13.68 2.38 0.93
C TRP A 253 12.42 1.58 0.61
N ALA A 254 11.25 2.19 0.78
CA ALA A 254 9.97 1.58 0.42
C ALA A 254 9.85 1.42 -1.11
N PHE A 255 10.14 2.46 -1.89
CA PHE A 255 10.09 2.39 -3.36
C PHE A 255 11.11 1.42 -3.95
N ASP A 256 12.32 1.35 -3.38
CA ASP A 256 13.33 0.35 -3.74
C ASP A 256 12.78 -1.07 -3.55
N HIS A 257 12.17 -1.35 -2.40
CA HIS A 257 11.58 -2.66 -2.13
C HIS A 257 10.38 -2.98 -3.02
N LEU A 258 9.48 -2.01 -3.25
CA LEU A 258 8.34 -2.17 -4.16
C LEU A 258 8.80 -2.51 -5.58
N THR A 259 9.85 -1.84 -6.04
CA THR A 259 10.47 -2.10 -7.35
C THR A 259 11.08 -3.50 -7.40
N GLN A 260 11.87 -3.88 -6.39
CA GLN A 260 12.44 -5.23 -6.29
C GLN A 260 11.35 -6.31 -6.33
N LEU A 261 10.33 -6.17 -5.49
CA LEU A 261 9.22 -7.12 -5.39
C LEU A 261 8.47 -7.26 -6.72
N ARG A 262 8.10 -6.14 -7.35
CA ARG A 262 7.40 -6.16 -8.65
C ARG A 262 8.22 -6.86 -9.72
N LEU A 263 9.51 -6.55 -9.82
CA LEU A 263 10.40 -7.15 -10.81
C LEU A 263 10.58 -8.65 -10.57
N GLU A 264 10.72 -9.07 -9.31
CA GLU A 264 10.80 -10.49 -8.97
C GLU A 264 9.50 -11.24 -9.27
N LEU A 265 8.33 -10.68 -8.94
CA LEU A 265 7.02 -11.27 -9.25
C LEU A 265 6.80 -11.43 -10.77
N ARG A 266 7.35 -10.50 -11.56
CA ARG A 266 7.29 -10.52 -13.03
C ARG A 266 8.42 -11.29 -13.70
N SER A 267 9.39 -11.80 -12.93
CA SER A 267 10.57 -12.44 -13.51
C SER A 267 10.21 -13.67 -14.34
N PRO A 268 10.76 -13.81 -15.57
CA PRO A 268 10.60 -15.02 -16.37
C PRO A 268 11.31 -16.24 -15.77
N SER A 269 12.15 -16.07 -14.75
CA SER A 269 12.71 -17.21 -14.00
C SER A 269 11.66 -17.88 -13.09
N ASN A 270 10.52 -17.24 -12.83
CA ASN A 270 9.45 -17.81 -12.03
C ASN A 270 8.90 -19.11 -12.62
N SER A 271 8.60 -20.06 -11.73
CA SER A 271 7.88 -21.29 -12.08
C SER A 271 6.59 -20.92 -12.81
N ARG A 272 6.11 -21.79 -13.73
CA ARG A 272 4.86 -21.51 -14.46
C ARG A 272 3.66 -21.29 -13.52
N SER A 273 3.65 -21.95 -12.37
CA SER A 273 2.62 -21.78 -11.33
C SER A 273 2.62 -20.39 -10.70
N HIS A 274 3.79 -19.75 -10.55
CA HIS A 274 3.92 -18.41 -9.96
C HIS A 274 3.93 -17.29 -11.01
N ARG A 275 4.44 -17.54 -12.21
CA ARG A 275 4.52 -16.55 -13.31
C ARG A 275 3.16 -15.97 -13.72
N ASN A 276 2.09 -16.73 -13.51
CA ASN A 276 0.73 -16.33 -13.88
C ASN A 276 -0.14 -15.99 -12.66
N LYS A 277 0.42 -15.98 -11.43
CA LYS A 277 -0.33 -15.54 -10.25
C LYS A 277 -0.38 -14.01 -10.25
N PRO A 278 -1.58 -13.40 -10.20
CA PRO A 278 -1.68 -11.97 -10.06
C PRO A 278 -1.21 -11.56 -8.67
N TYR A 279 -0.85 -10.29 -8.48
CA TYR A 279 -0.45 -9.76 -7.18
C TYR A 279 -1.25 -8.52 -6.78
N MET A 280 -1.40 -8.32 -5.48
CA MET A 280 -1.90 -7.09 -4.88
C MET A 280 -0.84 -6.57 -3.92
N ILE A 281 -0.33 -5.36 -4.20
CA ILE A 281 0.66 -4.68 -3.38
C ILE A 281 0.01 -3.41 -2.84
N SER A 282 0.04 -3.22 -1.53
CA SER A 282 -0.35 -1.98 -0.87
C SER A 282 0.87 -1.32 -0.23
N ALA A 283 1.05 -0.02 -0.43
CA ALA A 283 2.11 0.75 0.17
C ALA A 283 1.54 2.02 0.82
N THR A 284 1.95 2.33 2.05
CA THR A 284 1.55 3.55 2.74
C THR A 284 2.77 4.43 3.02
N PHE A 285 2.65 5.70 2.65
CA PHE A 285 3.68 6.73 2.76
C PHE A 285 3.23 7.84 3.69
N MET A 286 4.09 8.26 4.61
CA MET A 286 3.73 9.18 5.68
C MET A 286 4.07 10.64 5.38
N GLU A 287 4.76 10.96 4.29
CA GLU A 287 5.37 12.27 4.03
C GLU A 287 4.40 13.46 4.09
N GLY A 288 3.09 13.23 3.89
CA GLY A 288 2.06 14.25 4.07
C GLY A 288 1.59 14.44 5.52
N HIS A 289 1.86 13.50 6.43
CA HIS A 289 1.41 13.55 7.83
C HIS A 289 2.26 14.51 8.68
N GLU A 290 2.16 15.81 8.43
CA GLU A 290 2.86 16.85 9.19
C GLU A 290 2.24 18.24 8.99
N GLY A 291 2.60 19.22 9.83
CA GLY A 291 1.91 20.52 9.89
C GLY A 291 2.44 21.64 8.99
N SER A 292 3.59 21.49 8.34
CA SER A 292 4.18 22.50 7.44
C SER A 292 3.65 22.40 6.01
N GLY A 293 3.27 21.20 5.58
CA GLY A 293 2.91 20.88 4.20
C GLY A 293 4.10 20.89 3.24
N GLU A 294 5.32 20.85 3.75
CA GLU A 294 6.58 20.90 2.98
C GLU A 294 7.19 19.52 2.79
N VAL A 295 7.15 18.62 3.78
CA VAL A 295 7.89 17.35 3.76
C VAL A 295 7.48 16.45 2.59
N LEU A 296 6.23 16.55 2.15
CA LEU A 296 5.72 15.85 0.96
C LEU A 296 6.60 16.05 -0.28
N ASN A 297 7.24 17.23 -0.43
CA ASN A 297 8.09 17.50 -1.59
C ASN A 297 9.30 16.57 -1.71
N THR A 298 9.74 15.95 -0.60
CA THR A 298 10.89 15.05 -0.58
C THR A 298 10.61 13.76 -1.35
N ALA A 299 9.34 13.36 -1.47
CA ALA A 299 8.92 12.16 -2.18
C ALA A 299 8.70 12.36 -3.68
N ASP A 300 8.81 13.58 -4.22
CA ASP A 300 8.45 13.86 -5.62
C ASP A 300 9.33 13.09 -6.61
N ASP A 301 10.64 13.01 -6.35
CA ASP A 301 11.59 12.31 -7.21
C ASP A 301 11.28 10.80 -7.21
N ALA A 302 11.29 10.17 -6.04
CA ALA A 302 11.09 8.73 -5.91
C ALA A 302 9.71 8.25 -6.40
N LEU A 303 8.64 9.00 -6.13
CA LEU A 303 7.30 8.68 -6.64
C LEU A 303 7.26 8.82 -8.17
N SER A 304 7.82 9.90 -8.72
CA SER A 304 7.84 10.11 -10.17
C SER A 304 8.61 9.00 -10.89
N GLU A 305 9.78 8.61 -10.38
CA GLU A 305 10.61 7.52 -10.91
C GLU A 305 9.90 6.17 -10.83
N PHE A 306 9.19 5.90 -9.72
CA PHE A 306 8.41 4.68 -9.58
C PHE A 306 7.28 4.59 -10.62
N LEU A 307 6.50 5.67 -10.78
CA LEU A 307 5.41 5.75 -11.75
C LEU A 307 5.93 5.63 -13.18
N GLU A 308 7.03 6.32 -13.49
CA GLU A 308 7.69 6.29 -14.79
C GLU A 308 8.21 4.88 -15.11
N SER A 309 8.86 4.22 -14.14
CA SER A 309 9.32 2.85 -14.33
C SER A 309 8.16 1.88 -14.61
N MET A 310 6.98 2.07 -14.01
CA MET A 310 5.83 1.21 -14.29
C MET A 310 5.32 1.40 -15.71
N ARG A 311 5.24 2.65 -16.16
CA ARG A 311 4.86 3.03 -17.53
C ARG A 311 5.83 2.44 -18.55
N ASP A 312 7.13 2.69 -18.38
CA ASP A 312 8.15 2.37 -19.38
C ASP A 312 8.41 0.87 -19.52
N LYS A 313 8.17 0.10 -18.45
CA LYS A 313 8.23 -1.38 -18.49
C LYS A 313 6.94 -2.03 -19.01
N GLY A 314 5.93 -1.24 -19.40
CA GLY A 314 4.65 -1.73 -19.93
C GLY A 314 3.76 -2.41 -18.89
N GLU A 315 4.02 -2.19 -17.60
CA GLU A 315 3.35 -2.94 -16.52
C GLU A 315 1.92 -2.44 -16.26
N LEU A 316 1.56 -1.26 -16.77
CA LEU A 316 0.20 -0.71 -16.65
C LEU A 316 -0.82 -1.39 -17.59
N GLU A 317 -0.37 -2.22 -18.54
CA GLU A 317 -1.25 -2.97 -19.46
C GLU A 317 -1.98 -4.15 -18.78
N ASP A 318 -1.51 -4.57 -17.62
CA ASP A 318 -2.08 -5.66 -16.83
C ASP A 318 -2.12 -5.34 -15.32
N THR A 319 -1.82 -4.10 -14.92
CA THR A 319 -1.86 -3.64 -13.53
C THR A 319 -2.83 -2.47 -13.36
N VAL A 320 -3.76 -2.60 -12.41
CA VAL A 320 -4.48 -1.44 -11.86
C VAL A 320 -3.56 -0.75 -10.87
N LEU A 321 -3.21 0.49 -11.16
CA LEU A 321 -2.44 1.35 -10.25
C LEU A 321 -3.39 2.36 -9.64
N VAL A 322 -3.45 2.40 -8.31
CA VAL A 322 -4.18 3.40 -7.54
C VAL A 322 -3.17 4.25 -6.78
N VAL A 323 -3.24 5.56 -6.94
CA VAL A 323 -2.55 6.54 -6.09
C VAL A 323 -3.62 7.33 -5.38
N ALA A 324 -3.73 7.16 -4.07
CA ALA A 324 -4.79 7.76 -3.28
C ALA A 324 -4.23 8.33 -1.98
N ALA A 325 -4.95 9.29 -1.43
CA ALA A 325 -4.79 9.76 -0.06
C ALA A 325 -6.07 9.43 0.72
N ASP A 326 -5.98 9.25 2.01
CA ASP A 326 -7.10 8.93 2.89
C ASP A 326 -7.88 10.19 3.31
N HIS A 327 -7.16 11.29 3.52
CA HIS A 327 -7.66 12.64 3.75
C HIS A 327 -6.62 13.67 3.30
N GLY A 328 -6.95 14.97 3.33
CA GLY A 328 -5.97 16.04 3.17
C GLY A 328 -5.34 16.46 4.51
N LEU A 329 -4.48 17.46 4.52
CA LEU A 329 -3.84 17.95 5.75
C LEU A 329 -4.88 18.45 6.78
N HIS A 330 -5.00 17.75 7.92
CA HIS A 330 -5.72 18.23 9.11
C HIS A 330 -4.78 18.82 10.17
N MET A 331 -3.52 19.03 9.81
CA MET A 331 -2.46 19.55 10.67
C MET A 331 -2.00 20.92 10.15
N GLY A 332 -1.46 21.74 11.06
CA GLY A 332 -0.82 23.00 10.68
C GLY A 332 -1.74 24.22 10.54
N LEU A 333 -1.12 25.36 10.28
CA LEU A 333 -1.78 26.67 10.30
C LEU A 333 -2.83 26.81 9.20
N ASN A 334 -2.58 26.24 8.01
CA ASN A 334 -3.52 26.34 6.89
C ASN A 334 -4.86 25.70 7.23
N PHE A 335 -4.85 24.50 7.80
CA PHE A 335 -6.05 23.80 8.25
C PHE A 335 -6.74 24.53 9.43
N ALA A 336 -5.95 24.95 10.42
CA ALA A 336 -6.47 25.55 11.64
C ALA A 336 -7.21 26.88 11.38
N TYR A 337 -6.63 27.76 10.54
CA TYR A 337 -7.05 29.15 10.41
C TYR A 337 -7.79 29.50 9.13
N THR A 338 -7.88 28.61 8.13
CA THR A 338 -8.50 28.95 6.85
C THR A 338 -9.63 28.00 6.47
N GLN A 339 -10.66 28.53 5.79
CA GLN A 339 -11.70 27.68 5.21
C GLN A 339 -11.16 26.80 4.08
N ASN A 340 -10.23 27.33 3.27
CA ASN A 340 -9.60 26.57 2.19
C ASN A 340 -8.85 25.34 2.72
N GLY A 341 -8.13 25.45 3.83
CA GLY A 341 -7.46 24.31 4.46
C GLY A 341 -8.44 23.23 4.93
N ARG A 342 -9.59 23.63 5.48
CA ARG A 342 -10.65 22.68 5.89
C ARG A 342 -11.34 22.01 4.70
N ILE A 343 -11.49 22.71 3.58
CA ILE A 343 -12.00 22.13 2.33
C ILE A 343 -10.98 21.16 1.73
N GLU A 344 -9.69 21.54 1.70
CA GLU A 344 -8.62 20.67 1.21
C GLU A 344 -8.47 19.40 2.05
N HIS A 345 -8.67 19.49 3.37
CA HIS A 345 -8.72 18.32 4.26
C HIS A 345 -9.75 17.29 3.80
N GLN A 346 -10.92 17.74 3.35
CA GLN A 346 -12.00 16.85 2.92
C GLN A 346 -11.90 16.42 1.45
N ASN A 347 -10.94 16.95 0.67
CA ASN A 347 -10.73 16.62 -0.74
C ASN A 347 -9.34 16.00 -0.96
N PRO A 348 -9.13 14.75 -0.50
CA PRO A 348 -7.91 14.00 -0.76
C PRO A 348 -7.64 13.78 -2.24
N PHE A 349 -6.38 13.54 -2.58
CA PHE A 349 -5.99 13.15 -3.92
C PHE A 349 -6.40 11.70 -4.23
N MET A 350 -6.92 11.43 -5.43
CA MET A 350 -7.09 10.06 -5.93
C MET A 350 -7.03 10.01 -7.46
N ALA A 351 -6.20 9.10 -7.96
CA ALA A 351 -6.09 8.75 -9.37
C ALA A 351 -5.93 7.24 -9.54
N ILE A 352 -6.49 6.71 -10.63
CA ILE A 352 -6.44 5.29 -10.97
C ILE A 352 -5.99 5.15 -12.43
N SER A 353 -4.95 4.37 -12.69
CA SER A 353 -4.65 3.86 -14.03
C SER A 353 -5.20 2.43 -14.15
N VAL A 354 -6.08 2.20 -15.13
CA VAL A 354 -6.76 0.93 -15.37
C VAL A 354 -6.34 0.37 -16.73
N PRO A 355 -5.98 -0.92 -16.85
CA PRO A 355 -5.76 -1.56 -18.15
C PRO A 355 -6.95 -1.39 -19.09
N GLU A 356 -6.68 -1.17 -20.39
CA GLU A 356 -7.74 -0.87 -21.36
C GLU A 356 -8.80 -1.98 -21.44
N TRP A 357 -8.35 -3.23 -21.47
CA TRP A 357 -9.25 -4.38 -21.53
C TRP A 357 -10.18 -4.46 -20.30
N LEU A 358 -9.71 -4.02 -19.13
CA LEU A 358 -10.48 -4.03 -17.89
C LEU A 358 -11.48 -2.86 -17.86
N TYR A 359 -11.06 -1.70 -18.38
CA TYR A 359 -11.95 -0.56 -18.56
C TYR A 359 -13.11 -0.91 -19.50
N GLN A 360 -12.80 -1.49 -20.68
CA GLN A 360 -13.81 -1.93 -21.65
C GLN A 360 -14.75 -2.99 -21.07
N PHE A 361 -14.19 -3.99 -20.36
CA PHE A 361 -14.98 -4.99 -19.66
C PHE A 361 -15.96 -4.36 -18.66
N ALA A 362 -15.53 -3.38 -17.86
CA ALA A 362 -16.39 -2.73 -16.87
C ALA A 362 -17.53 -1.93 -17.54
N GLU A 363 -17.25 -1.22 -18.63
CA GLU A 363 -18.25 -0.49 -19.42
C GLU A 363 -19.29 -1.43 -20.07
N GLU A 364 -18.84 -2.55 -20.64
CA GLU A 364 -19.72 -3.57 -21.21
C GLU A 364 -20.57 -4.26 -20.14
N TYR A 365 -19.93 -4.66 -19.03
CA TYR A 365 -20.62 -5.32 -17.92
C TYR A 365 -21.77 -4.47 -17.38
N GLN A 366 -21.51 -3.17 -17.18
CA GLN A 366 -22.53 -2.24 -16.71
C GLN A 366 -23.65 -2.05 -17.74
N ARG A 367 -23.34 -2.00 -19.05
CA ARG A 367 -24.34 -1.90 -20.10
C ARG A 367 -25.31 -3.09 -20.06
N ASP A 368 -24.80 -4.28 -19.79
CA ASP A 368 -25.55 -5.52 -19.79
C ASP A 368 -26.31 -5.79 -18.47
N HIS A 369 -25.79 -5.31 -17.33
CA HIS A 369 -26.32 -5.64 -15.99
C HIS A 369 -26.78 -4.42 -15.18
N GLY A 370 -26.69 -3.21 -15.72
CA GLY A 370 -27.02 -1.97 -15.02
C GLY A 370 -25.93 -1.51 -14.03
N SER A 371 -26.12 -0.33 -13.45
CA SER A 371 -25.14 0.32 -12.56
C SER A 371 -25.12 -0.20 -11.12
N GLU A 372 -25.99 -1.14 -10.77
CA GLU A 372 -26.11 -1.67 -9.39
C GLU A 372 -24.97 -2.63 -9.02
N HIS A 373 -24.24 -3.16 -10.00
CA HIS A 373 -23.21 -4.18 -9.79
C HIS A 373 -21.77 -3.68 -9.95
N ILE A 374 -21.48 -2.93 -11.02
CA ILE A 374 -20.18 -2.30 -11.28
C ILE A 374 -20.45 -0.87 -11.76
N SER A 375 -19.92 0.13 -11.05
CA SER A 375 -19.94 1.51 -11.54
C SER A 375 -18.82 1.69 -12.56
N PRO A 376 -19.09 2.32 -13.72
CA PRO A 376 -18.05 2.57 -14.72
C PRO A 376 -17.07 3.56 -14.10
N PHE A 377 -15.79 3.28 -14.27
CA PHE A 377 -14.76 4.06 -13.61
C PHE A 377 -14.83 5.55 -14.02
N ALA A 378 -15.24 5.86 -15.25
CA ALA A 378 -15.42 7.23 -15.73
C ALA A 378 -16.60 7.96 -15.07
N ALA A 379 -17.72 7.29 -14.75
CA ALA A 379 -18.83 7.97 -14.07
C ALA A 379 -18.45 8.39 -12.64
N ASN A 380 -17.55 7.64 -12.00
CA ASN A 380 -17.06 7.95 -10.67
C ASN A 380 -16.12 9.17 -10.63
N ALA A 381 -15.48 9.52 -11.75
CA ALA A 381 -14.57 10.67 -11.82
C ALA A 381 -15.25 12.01 -11.45
N GLN A 382 -16.54 12.15 -11.77
CA GLN A 382 -17.34 13.36 -11.56
C GLN A 382 -18.44 13.21 -10.51
N ARG A 383 -18.57 12.04 -9.89
CA ARG A 383 -19.53 11.78 -8.82
C ARG A 383 -18.85 11.93 -7.47
N LEU A 384 -19.64 12.28 -6.46
CA LEU A 384 -19.17 12.20 -5.08
C LEU A 384 -18.81 10.74 -4.79
N THR A 385 -17.54 10.50 -4.50
CA THR A 385 -17.04 9.18 -4.10
C THR A 385 -16.36 9.29 -2.75
N THR A 386 -16.36 8.19 -2.03
CA THR A 386 -15.70 8.03 -0.74
C THR A 386 -14.78 6.81 -0.80
N PRO A 387 -13.79 6.71 0.12
CA PRO A 387 -12.93 5.54 0.24
C PRO A 387 -13.66 4.21 0.18
#